data_AF-A0A831QU98-F1
#
_entry.id   AF-A0A831QU98-F1
#
_cell.length_a   1.000
_cell.length_b   1.000
_cell.length_c   1.000
_cell.angle_alpha   90.00
_cell.angle_beta   90.00
_cell.angle_gamma   90.00
#
_symmetry.space_group_name_H-M   'P 1'
#
loop_
_entity.id
_entity.type
_entity.pdbx_description
1 polymer ?
#
loop_
_entity_poly.entity_id
_entity_poly.type
_entity_poly.pdbx_seq_one_letter_code
_entity_poly.pdbx_strand_id
1 'polypeptide(L)'
;MPTTKKILTTPLRIAISILLLGMLSRILHWPYATETIVLAFVGIGLLYPFRFWKKPEKKFLDYTKLILVVFWSTNGIFRALDFTYSLFFQIIIALTFLIWIVLEGTAYFLDEERKTKNTRTQLLWNCAMVGGTLAIITGSLLNLLGWQFAIPLMALGIVIIVAYILKDVFATNKLENNDNNNEEYQL
;
A
#
# COMPACT_ATOMS: atom_id res chain seq x y z
N MET A 1 13.98 1.52 26.92
CA MET A 1 12.88 2.28 26.29
C MET A 1 11.76 1.29 25.96
N PRO A 2 10.48 1.58 26.25
CA PRO A 2 9.42 0.63 25.96
C PRO A 2 9.28 0.50 24.45
N THR A 3 9.54 -0.70 23.93
CA THR A 3 9.32 -1.08 22.53
C THR A 3 7.85 -0.85 22.23
N THR A 4 7.55 0.22 21.50
CA THR A 4 6.17 0.59 21.17
C THR A 4 5.68 -0.43 20.14
N LYS A 5 4.93 -1.42 20.62
CA LYS A 5 4.29 -2.46 19.80
C LYS A 5 3.57 -1.76 18.64
N LYS A 6 3.88 -2.12 17.39
CA LYS A 6 3.25 -1.56 16.19
C LYS A 6 1.76 -1.89 16.19
N ILE A 7 0.96 -1.03 16.81
CA ILE A 7 -0.49 -1.18 16.89
C ILE A 7 -1.08 -0.85 15.50
N LEU A 8 -2.08 -1.62 15.06
CA LEU A 8 -2.86 -1.40 13.83
C LEU A 8 -2.16 -1.67 12.48
N THR A 9 -1.03 -2.38 12.44
CA THR A 9 -0.45 -2.82 11.15
C THR A 9 -1.32 -3.84 10.44
N THR A 10 -1.93 -4.78 11.17
CA THR A 10 -2.75 -5.85 10.61
C THR A 10 -4.10 -5.39 10.06
N PRO A 11 -4.90 -4.51 10.73
CA PRO A 11 -6.17 -4.05 10.17
C PRO A 11 -5.97 -3.18 8.92
N LEU A 12 -4.90 -2.38 8.87
CA LEU A 12 -4.58 -1.57 7.69
C LEU A 12 -4.20 -2.45 6.50
N ARG A 13 -3.43 -3.52 6.71
CA ARG A 13 -3.09 -4.51 5.66
C ARG A 13 -4.35 -5.17 5.11
N ILE A 14 -5.26 -5.59 5.99
CA ILE A 14 -6.56 -6.17 5.59
C ILE A 14 -7.36 -5.17 4.75
N ALA A 15 -7.44 -3.90 5.18
CA ALA A 15 -8.15 -2.87 4.43
C ALA A 15 -7.55 -2.65 3.03
N ILE A 16 -6.23 -2.65 2.89
CA ILE A 16 -5.55 -2.56 1.59
C ILE A 16 -5.84 -3.79 0.72
N SER A 17 -5.83 -5.00 1.30
CA SER A 17 -6.19 -6.21 0.57
C SER A 17 -7.64 -6.19 0.07
N ILE A 18 -8.58 -5.72 0.91
CA ILE A 18 -9.99 -5.54 0.51
C ILE A 18 -10.10 -4.51 -0.60
N LEU A 19 -9.35 -3.41 -0.54
CA LEU A 19 -9.33 -2.40 -1.60
C LEU A 19 -8.89 -3.01 -2.94
N LEU A 20 -7.78 -3.75 -2.94
CA LEU A 20 -7.25 -4.39 -4.15
C LEU A 20 -8.23 -5.42 -4.73
N LEU A 21 -8.87 -6.23 -3.89
CA LEU A 21 -9.91 -7.16 -4.31
C LEU A 21 -11.15 -6.42 -4.83
N GLY A 22 -11.54 -5.30 -4.21
CA GLY A 22 -12.63 -4.45 -4.69
C GLY A 22 -12.32 -3.86 -6.08
N MET A 23 -11.10 -3.39 -6.31
CA MET A 23 -10.65 -2.91 -7.62
C MET A 23 -10.70 -4.02 -8.67
N LEU A 24 -10.22 -5.22 -8.34
CA LEU A 24 -10.34 -6.39 -9.21
C LEU A 24 -11.81 -6.73 -9.51
N SER A 25 -12.66 -6.70 -8.49
CA SER A 25 -14.10 -6.94 -8.62
C SER A 25 -14.77 -5.95 -9.57
N ARG A 26 -14.35 -4.68 -9.54
CA ARG A 26 -14.84 -3.64 -10.45
C ARG A 26 -14.43 -3.92 -11.89
N ILE A 27 -13.19 -4.35 -12.11
CA ILE A 27 -12.69 -4.76 -13.44
C ILE A 27 -13.49 -5.96 -13.97
N LEU A 28 -13.87 -6.88 -13.10
CA LEU A 28 -14.67 -8.07 -13.43
C LEU A 28 -16.18 -7.80 -13.47
N HIS A 29 -16.63 -6.54 -13.31
CA HIS A 29 -18.04 -6.13 -13.35
C HIS A 29 -18.92 -6.79 -12.27
N TRP A 30 -18.37 -7.08 -11.08
CA TRP A 30 -19.15 -7.60 -9.96
C TRP A 30 -20.00 -6.47 -9.33
N PRO A 31 -21.28 -6.68 -8.96
CA PRO A 31 -22.22 -5.59 -8.69
C PRO A 31 -21.94 -4.84 -7.38
N TYR A 32 -21.24 -5.45 -6.42
CA TYR A 32 -20.89 -4.82 -5.13
C TYR A 32 -19.47 -4.23 -5.08
N ALA A 33 -18.83 -4.07 -6.24
CA ALA A 33 -17.43 -3.67 -6.30
C ALA A 33 -17.22 -2.23 -5.79
N THR A 34 -18.11 -1.31 -6.14
CA THR A 34 -18.00 0.10 -5.76
C THR A 34 -18.14 0.29 -4.26
N GLU A 35 -19.11 -0.38 -3.64
CA GLU A 35 -19.36 -0.37 -2.20
C GLU A 35 -18.18 -0.94 -1.43
N THR A 36 -17.61 -2.04 -1.94
CA THR A 36 -16.41 -2.67 -1.36
C THR A 36 -15.20 -1.72 -1.40
N ILE A 37 -15.00 -1.04 -2.54
CA ILE A 37 -13.92 -0.04 -2.71
C ILE A 37 -14.10 1.13 -1.74
N VAL A 38 -15.32 1.67 -1.63
CA VAL A 38 -15.62 2.81 -0.74
C VAL A 38 -15.39 2.40 0.72
N LEU A 39 -15.89 1.24 1.14
CA LEU A 39 -15.70 0.74 2.50
C LEU A 39 -14.22 0.55 2.83
N ALA A 40 -13.44 0.03 1.88
CA ALA A 40 -12.00 -0.12 2.05
C ALA A 40 -11.28 1.24 2.16
N PHE A 41 -11.63 2.22 1.32
CA PHE A 41 -11.04 3.57 1.42
C PHE A 41 -11.41 4.28 2.72
N VAL A 42 -12.66 4.17 3.18
CA VAL A 42 -13.08 4.70 4.50
C VAL A 42 -12.27 4.04 5.61
N GLY A 43 -12.11 2.72 5.57
CA GLY A 43 -11.28 1.98 6.52
C GLY A 43 -9.83 2.48 6.54
N ILE A 44 -9.19 2.62 5.38
CA ILE A 44 -7.81 3.12 5.26
C ILE A 44 -7.73 4.57 5.79
N GLY A 45 -8.66 5.42 5.37
CA GLY A 45 -8.75 6.83 5.74
C GLY A 45 -8.96 7.06 7.24
N LEU A 46 -9.53 6.10 7.97
CA LEU A 46 -9.70 6.19 9.44
C LEU A 46 -8.57 5.49 10.19
N LEU A 47 -8.17 4.28 9.76
CA LEU A 47 -7.15 3.48 10.43
C LEU A 47 -5.78 4.16 10.39
N TYR A 48 -5.43 4.81 9.27
CA TYR A 48 -4.12 5.44 9.12
C TYR A 48 -3.94 6.67 10.01
N PRO A 49 -4.86 7.66 10.06
CA PRO A 49 -4.77 8.76 11.01
C PRO A 49 -4.80 8.32 12.47
N PHE A 50 -5.62 7.31 12.81
CA PHE A 50 -5.63 6.77 14.16
C PHE A 50 -4.27 6.13 14.54
N ARG A 51 -3.63 5.43 13.60
CA ARG A 51 -2.26 4.92 13.79
C ARG A 51 -1.26 6.05 13.97
N PHE A 52 -1.36 7.10 13.16
CA PHE A 52 -0.49 8.27 13.25
C PHE A 52 -0.64 9.00 14.60
N TRP A 53 -1.85 9.12 15.12
CA TRP A 53 -2.09 9.76 16.42
C TRP A 53 -1.39 9.03 17.57
N LYS A 54 -1.39 7.70 17.52
CA LYS A 54 -0.73 6.84 18.53
C LYS A 54 0.80 6.86 18.47
N LYS A 55 1.42 7.45 17.43
CA LYS A 55 2.88 7.58 17.38
C LYS A 55 3.35 8.62 18.43
N PRO A 56 4.29 8.26 19.32
CA PRO A 56 4.79 9.15 20.37
C PRO A 56 5.62 10.30 19.78
N GLU A 57 6.49 10.00 18.81
CA GLU A 57 7.26 10.99 18.06
C GLU A 57 6.79 11.02 16.60
N LYS A 58 6.59 12.22 16.07
CA LYS A 58 6.07 12.43 14.71
C LYS A 58 7.12 13.19 13.93
N LYS A 59 7.71 12.55 12.92
CA LYS A 59 8.67 13.20 12.02
C LYS A 59 7.96 13.88 10.87
N PHE A 60 8.66 14.80 10.19
CA PHE A 60 8.14 15.46 8.98
C PHE A 60 7.65 14.44 7.94
N LEU A 61 8.43 13.38 7.74
CA LEU A 61 8.09 12.30 6.80
C LEU A 61 6.80 11.55 7.18
N ASP A 62 6.47 11.43 8.47
CA ASP A 62 5.21 10.83 8.91
C ASP A 62 4.00 11.71 8.53
N TYR A 63 4.14 13.04 8.62
CA TYR A 63 3.09 13.98 8.19
C TYR A 63 2.88 13.94 6.68
N THR A 64 3.96 13.87 5.89
CA THR A 64 3.89 13.71 4.43
C THR A 64 3.13 12.43 4.07
N LYS A 65 3.44 11.30 4.71
CA LYS A 65 2.72 10.04 4.49
C LYS A 65 1.25 10.13 4.92
N LEU A 66 0.94 10.80 6.03
CA LEU A 66 -0.44 11.02 6.47
C LEU A 66 -1.25 11.81 5.44
N ILE A 67 -0.73 12.95 4.97
CA ILE A 67 -1.38 13.77 3.95
C ILE A 67 -1.61 12.94 2.69
N LEU A 68 -0.60 12.19 2.25
CA LEU A 68 -0.70 11.33 1.08
C LEU A 68 -1.84 10.32 1.22
N VAL A 69 -1.91 9.59 2.33
CA VAL A 69 -2.93 8.56 2.55
C VAL A 69 -4.34 9.15 2.71
N VAL A 70 -4.48 10.25 3.43
CA VAL A 70 -5.79 10.91 3.65
C VAL A 70 -6.33 11.50 2.35
N PHE A 71 -5.52 12.23 1.60
CA PHE A 71 -5.95 12.81 0.32
C PHE A 71 -6.20 11.72 -0.73
N TRP A 72 -5.37 10.68 -0.77
CA TRP A 72 -5.57 9.56 -1.69
C TRP A 72 -6.84 8.76 -1.39
N SER A 73 -7.11 8.44 -0.11
CA SER A 73 -8.34 7.75 0.28
C SER A 73 -9.59 8.59 0.04
N THR A 74 -9.55 9.89 0.35
CA THR A 74 -10.67 10.81 0.09
C THR A 74 -10.94 10.95 -1.42
N ASN A 75 -9.89 11.10 -2.24
CA ASN A 75 -10.01 11.09 -3.69
C ASN A 75 -10.59 9.78 -4.22
N GLY A 76 -10.17 8.65 -3.64
CA GLY A 76 -10.68 7.32 -3.98
C GLY A 76 -12.19 7.20 -3.74
N ILE A 77 -12.67 7.67 -2.59
CA ILE A 77 -14.10 7.71 -2.25
C ILE A 77 -14.84 8.61 -3.24
N PHE A 78 -14.35 9.83 -3.48
CA PHE A 78 -15.01 10.77 -4.38
C PHE A 78 -15.04 10.28 -5.83
N ARG A 79 -13.98 9.64 -6.32
CA ARG A 79 -14.00 9.00 -7.65
C ARG A 79 -14.91 7.78 -7.71
N ALA A 80 -15.06 7.02 -6.63
CA ALA A 80 -15.99 5.90 -6.59
C ALA A 80 -17.45 6.36 -6.57
N LEU A 81 -17.73 7.56 -6.07
CA LEU A 81 -19.05 8.20 -6.03
C LEU A 81 -19.28 9.19 -7.20
N ASP A 82 -18.44 9.15 -8.25
CA ASP A 82 -18.52 10.00 -9.45
C ASP A 82 -18.53 11.52 -9.18
N PHE A 83 -17.82 11.96 -8.13
CA PHE A 83 -17.74 13.37 -7.75
C PHE A 83 -16.66 14.15 -8.53
N THR A 84 -16.98 15.37 -8.98
CA THR A 84 -16.20 16.11 -9.99
C THR A 84 -14.89 16.74 -9.50
N TYR A 85 -14.69 16.95 -8.20
CA TYR A 85 -13.55 17.71 -7.66
C TYR A 85 -12.21 16.93 -7.61
N SER A 86 -12.05 15.90 -8.44
CA SER A 86 -10.89 14.99 -8.42
C SER A 86 -9.54 15.66 -8.72
N LEU A 87 -9.52 16.79 -9.45
CA LEU A 87 -8.29 17.50 -9.81
C LEU A 87 -7.57 18.11 -8.61
N PHE A 88 -8.30 18.74 -7.69
CA PHE A 88 -7.72 19.34 -6.48
C PHE A 88 -6.98 18.29 -5.65
N PHE A 89 -7.62 17.13 -5.43
CA PHE A 89 -6.99 16.03 -4.71
C PHE A 89 -5.78 15.46 -5.45
N GLN A 90 -5.86 15.29 -6.77
CA GLN A 90 -4.75 14.78 -7.57
C GLN A 90 -3.52 15.68 -7.49
N ILE A 91 -3.70 17.00 -7.51
CA ILE A 91 -2.59 17.96 -7.37
C ILE A 91 -1.91 17.80 -6.01
N ILE A 92 -2.68 17.74 -4.93
CA ILE A 92 -2.12 17.60 -3.57
C ILE A 92 -1.42 16.25 -3.40
N ILE A 93 -2.02 15.16 -3.91
CA ILE A 93 -1.41 13.84 -3.91
C ILE A 93 -0.08 13.87 -4.68
N ALA A 94 -0.04 14.47 -5.87
CA ALA A 94 1.16 14.53 -6.69
C ALA A 94 2.30 15.32 -6.01
N LEU A 95 1.99 16.49 -5.44
CA LEU A 95 2.97 17.30 -4.70
C LEU A 95 3.51 16.55 -3.48
N THR A 96 2.61 15.95 -2.69
CA THR A 96 2.98 15.20 -1.49
C THR A 96 3.81 13.96 -1.84
N PHE A 97 3.46 13.29 -2.94
CA PHE A 97 4.19 12.13 -3.46
C PHE A 97 5.60 12.50 -3.91
N LEU A 98 5.78 13.64 -4.60
CA LEU A 98 7.10 14.16 -4.96
C LEU A 98 7.96 14.45 -3.73
N ILE A 99 7.40 15.13 -2.72
CA ILE A 99 8.10 15.41 -1.46
C ILE A 99 8.51 14.10 -0.78
N TRP A 100 7.59 13.13 -0.71
CA TRP A 100 7.88 11.81 -0.13
C TRP A 100 9.00 11.08 -0.88
N ILE A 101 8.94 11.04 -2.22
CA ILE A 101 9.98 10.41 -3.05
C ILE A 101 11.34 11.05 -2.82
N VAL A 102 11.42 12.39 -2.76
CA VAL A 102 12.71 13.07 -2.55
C VAL A 102 13.28 12.70 -1.20
N LEU A 103 12.50 12.80 -0.12
CA LEU A 103 12.97 12.53 1.24
C LEU A 103 13.35 11.06 1.47
N GLU A 104 12.49 10.13 1.05
CA GLU A 104 12.72 8.69 1.23
C GLU A 104 13.77 8.16 0.23
N GLY A 105 13.76 8.68 -1.00
CA GLY A 105 14.71 8.33 -2.05
C GLY A 105 16.14 8.73 -1.68
N THR A 106 16.34 9.93 -1.12
CA THR A 106 17.68 10.32 -0.64
C THR A 106 18.17 9.44 0.51
N ALA A 107 17.26 8.97 1.38
CA ALA A 107 17.62 8.08 2.49
C ALA A 107 18.01 6.68 1.99
N TYR A 108 17.37 6.17 0.93
CA TYR A 108 17.67 4.86 0.35
C TYR A 108 19.03 4.80 -0.36
N PHE A 109 19.46 5.90 -0.98
CA PHE A 109 20.77 5.99 -1.66
C PHE A 109 21.95 6.23 -0.72
N LEU A 110 21.71 6.72 0.50
CA LEU A 110 22.76 7.02 1.48
C LEU A 110 23.09 5.84 2.40
N ASP A 111 22.34 4.75 2.34
CA ASP A 111 22.45 3.64 3.29
C ASP A 111 22.76 2.31 2.58
N GLU A 112 24.03 2.13 2.22
CA GLU A 112 24.52 1.05 1.35
C GLU A 112 24.83 -0.27 2.11
N GLU A 113 24.59 -0.33 3.42
CA GLU A 113 24.93 -1.50 4.24
C GLU A 113 23.72 -2.21 4.86
N ARG A 114 22.91 -2.86 4.02
CA ARG A 114 21.98 -3.91 4.51
C ARG A 114 22.26 -5.26 3.86
N LYS A 115 23.28 -5.96 4.38
CA LYS A 115 23.45 -7.41 4.15
C LYS A 115 22.39 -8.19 4.93
N THR A 116 21.20 -8.34 4.35
CA THR A 116 20.16 -9.23 4.89
C THR A 116 20.60 -10.69 4.83
N LYS A 117 20.58 -11.36 5.98
CA LYS A 117 20.75 -12.82 6.14
C LYS A 117 19.59 -13.53 5.44
N ASN A 118 19.80 -13.91 4.19
CA ASN A 118 18.74 -14.26 3.25
C ASN A 118 18.25 -15.71 3.44
N THR A 119 17.03 -15.88 3.94
CA THR A 119 16.35 -17.19 3.92
C THR A 119 15.61 -17.36 2.60
N ARG A 120 15.70 -18.52 1.93
CA ARG A 120 15.07 -18.79 0.60
C ARG A 120 13.60 -18.35 0.51
N THR A 121 12.85 -18.49 1.60
CA THR A 121 11.45 -18.06 1.69
C THR A 121 11.26 -16.54 1.58
N GLN A 122 12.17 -15.73 2.16
CA GLN A 122 12.10 -14.27 2.05
C GLN A 122 12.39 -13.79 0.63
N LEU A 123 13.39 -14.40 -0.03
CA LEU A 123 13.71 -14.11 -1.42
C LEU A 123 12.50 -14.39 -2.34
N LEU A 124 11.83 -15.54 -2.16
CA LEU A 124 10.65 -15.89 -2.96
C LEU A 124 9.52 -14.87 -2.81
N TRP A 125 9.23 -14.41 -1.58
CA TRP A 125 8.21 -13.40 -1.35
C TRP A 125 8.59 -12.03 -1.92
N ASN A 126 9.87 -11.65 -1.89
CA ASN A 126 10.34 -10.40 -2.50
C ASN A 126 10.21 -10.47 -4.03
N CYS A 127 10.57 -11.60 -4.65
CA CYS A 127 10.32 -11.83 -6.07
C CYS A 127 8.83 -11.79 -6.41
N ALA A 128 7.97 -12.39 -5.58
CA ALA A 128 6.52 -12.33 -5.76
C ALA A 128 5.99 -10.89 -5.69
N MET A 129 6.46 -10.09 -4.73
CA MET A 129 6.08 -8.67 -4.61
C MET A 129 6.46 -7.88 -5.87
N VAL A 130 7.70 -8.01 -6.33
CA VAL A 130 8.18 -7.30 -7.53
C VAL A 130 7.44 -7.78 -8.78
N GLY A 131 7.32 -9.10 -8.96
CA GLY A 131 6.62 -9.71 -10.09
C GLY A 131 5.14 -9.35 -10.15
N GLY A 132 4.44 -9.36 -9.01
CA GLY A 132 3.04 -8.93 -8.91
C GLY A 132 2.86 -7.47 -9.27
N THR A 133 3.75 -6.59 -8.79
CA THR A 133 3.72 -5.15 -9.10
C THR A 133 3.93 -4.90 -10.60
N LEU A 134 4.94 -5.56 -11.19
CA LEU A 134 5.19 -5.48 -12.63
C LEU A 134 4.03 -6.02 -13.46
N ALA A 135 3.38 -7.10 -13.02
CA ALA A 135 2.20 -7.65 -13.69
C ALA A 135 1.01 -6.67 -13.67
N ILE A 136 0.78 -5.95 -12.56
CA ILE A 136 -0.24 -4.90 -12.50
C ILE A 136 0.08 -3.76 -13.47
N ILE A 137 1.32 -3.24 -13.45
CA ILE A 137 1.73 -2.14 -14.33
C ILE A 137 1.61 -2.56 -15.80
N THR A 138 2.19 -3.71 -16.15
CA THR A 138 2.22 -4.21 -17.52
C THR A 138 0.80 -4.57 -18.00
N GLY A 139 0.00 -5.24 -17.17
CA GLY A 139 -1.41 -5.52 -17.46
C GLY A 139 -2.23 -4.25 -17.66
N SER A 140 -2.00 -3.22 -16.85
CA SER A 140 -2.66 -1.91 -17.01
C SER A 140 -2.28 -1.23 -18.32
N LEU A 141 -0.99 -1.24 -18.69
CA LEU A 141 -0.52 -0.72 -19.97
C LEU A 141 -1.13 -1.49 -21.15
N LEU A 142 -1.09 -2.82 -21.11
CA LEU A 142 -1.65 -3.68 -22.15
C LEU A 142 -3.16 -3.51 -22.32
N ASN A 143 -3.87 -3.16 -21.24
CA ASN A 143 -5.29 -2.86 -21.29
C ASN A 143 -5.56 -1.59 -22.11
N LEU A 144 -4.68 -0.57 -21.98
CA LEU A 144 -4.75 0.63 -22.81
C LEU A 144 -4.47 0.33 -24.30
N LEU A 145 -3.63 -0.66 -24.57
CA LEU A 145 -3.36 -1.15 -25.94
C LEU A 145 -4.45 -2.10 -26.46
N GLY A 146 -5.48 -2.42 -25.67
CA GLY A 146 -6.58 -3.31 -26.08
C GLY A 146 -6.19 -4.79 -26.18
N TRP A 147 -5.13 -5.23 -25.51
CA TRP A 147 -4.67 -6.62 -25.62
C TRP A 147 -5.51 -7.58 -24.77
N GLN A 148 -5.87 -8.73 -25.35
CA GLN A 148 -6.78 -9.72 -24.74
C GLN A 148 -6.31 -10.28 -23.38
N PHE A 149 -5.00 -10.38 -23.15
CA PHE A 149 -4.44 -10.92 -21.89
C PHE A 149 -4.20 -9.87 -20.81
N ALA A 150 -4.55 -8.60 -21.06
CA ALA A 150 -4.34 -7.51 -20.13
C ALA A 150 -5.07 -7.71 -18.80
N ILE A 151 -6.36 -8.03 -18.87
CA ILE A 151 -7.21 -8.21 -17.68
C ILE A 151 -6.74 -9.43 -16.85
N PRO A 152 -6.53 -10.64 -17.43
CA PRO A 152 -5.99 -11.77 -16.69
C PRO A 152 -4.62 -11.50 -16.05
N LEU A 153 -3.70 -10.83 -16.75
CA LEU A 153 -2.37 -10.52 -16.23
C LEU A 153 -2.42 -9.55 -15.05
N MET A 154 -3.23 -8.49 -15.18
CA MET A 154 -3.48 -7.53 -14.11
C MET A 154 -4.13 -8.20 -12.90
N ALA A 155 -5.14 -9.07 -13.12
CA ALA A 155 -5.81 -9.81 -12.07
C ALA A 155 -4.86 -10.72 -11.29
N LEU A 156 -4.02 -11.46 -12.01
CA LEU A 156 -2.99 -12.32 -11.42
C LEU A 156 -2.03 -11.48 -10.56
N GLY A 157 -1.58 -10.33 -11.08
CA GLY A 157 -0.73 -9.40 -10.33
C GLY A 157 -1.39 -8.94 -9.01
N ILE A 158 -2.66 -8.54 -9.06
CA ILE A 158 -3.43 -8.15 -7.88
C ILE A 158 -3.50 -9.29 -6.86
N VAL A 159 -3.81 -10.51 -7.29
CA VAL A 159 -3.91 -11.69 -6.41
C VAL A 159 -2.57 -11.99 -5.73
N ILE A 160 -1.45 -11.91 -6.47
CA ILE A 160 -0.11 -12.10 -5.90
C ILE A 160 0.19 -11.06 -4.81
N ILE A 161 -0.13 -9.77 -5.07
CA ILE A 161 0.10 -8.70 -4.10
C ILE A 161 -0.79 -8.86 -2.86
N VAL A 162 -2.05 -9.23 -3.03
CA VAL A 162 -2.96 -9.52 -1.91
C VAL A 162 -2.40 -10.66 -1.06
N ALA A 163 -1.96 -11.76 -1.69
CA ALA A 163 -1.33 -12.88 -0.99
C ALA A 163 -0.06 -12.45 -0.24
N TYR A 164 0.78 -11.62 -0.85
CA TYR A 164 1.99 -11.08 -0.22
C TYR A 164 1.66 -10.20 1.00
N ILE A 165 0.65 -9.33 0.92
CA ILE A 165 0.25 -8.46 2.03
C ILE A 165 -0.30 -9.29 3.20
N LEU A 166 -1.10 -10.32 2.88
CA LEU A 166 -1.79 -11.16 3.88
C LEU A 166 -0.90 -12.24 4.50
N LYS A 167 0.20 -12.65 3.86
CA LYS A 167 1.08 -13.71 4.40
C LYS A 167 1.50 -13.44 5.85
N ASP A 168 1.79 -12.17 6.18
CA ASP A 168 2.24 -11.77 7.51
C ASP A 168 1.08 -11.63 8.50
N VAL A 169 -0.15 -11.45 8.00
CA VAL A 169 -1.37 -11.45 8.83
C VAL A 169 -1.66 -12.86 9.34
N PHE A 170 -1.40 -13.89 8.53
CA PHE A 170 -1.62 -15.29 8.89
C PHE A 170 -0.39 -15.98 9.51
N ALA A 171 0.82 -15.45 9.33
CA ALA A 171 2.06 -16.02 9.88
C ALA A 171 2.36 -15.59 11.33
N THR A 172 1.34 -15.21 12.12
CA THR A 172 1.43 -14.55 13.44
C THR A 172 2.27 -15.28 14.51
N ASN A 173 2.71 -16.52 14.27
CA ASN A 173 3.50 -17.28 15.25
C ASN A 173 5.03 -17.28 15.03
N LYS A 174 5.60 -16.55 14.06
CA LYS A 174 7.08 -16.61 13.84
C LYS A 174 7.80 -15.30 13.57
N LEU A 175 7.12 -14.15 13.54
CA LEU A 175 7.71 -12.86 13.14
C LEU A 175 7.85 -11.83 14.28
N GLU A 176 7.65 -12.21 15.54
CA GLU A 176 7.86 -11.29 16.67
C GLU A 176 9.33 -10.85 16.82
N ASN A 177 10.29 -11.56 16.19
CA ASN A 177 11.72 -11.26 16.30
C ASN A 177 12.31 -10.46 15.11
N ASN A 178 11.53 -10.15 14.06
CA ASN A 178 12.05 -9.46 12.87
C ASN A 178 11.56 -8.01 12.72
N ASP A 179 10.58 -7.58 13.51
CA ASP A 179 10.03 -6.23 13.43
C ASP A 179 10.93 -5.17 14.11
N ASN A 180 11.91 -5.62 14.91
CA ASN A 180 12.99 -4.79 15.47
C ASN A 180 14.06 -4.40 14.42
N ASN A 181 14.11 -5.06 13.25
CA ASN A 181 15.05 -4.70 12.18
C ASN A 181 14.47 -3.68 11.18
N ASN A 182 13.21 -3.30 11.37
CA ASN A 182 12.50 -2.26 10.62
C ASN A 182 12.29 -1.03 11.49
N GLU A 183 13.33 -0.61 12.21
CA GLU A 183 13.39 0.74 12.75
C GLU A 183 13.42 1.71 11.55
N GLU A 184 12.32 2.43 11.37
CA GLU A 184 12.27 3.60 10.50
C GLU A 184 13.34 4.58 10.99
N TYR A 185 14.35 4.85 10.16
CA TYR A 185 15.48 5.71 10.53
C TYR A 185 15.00 7.00 11.20
N GLN A 186 15.41 7.16 12.45
CA GLN A 186 15.47 8.43 13.17
C GLN A 186 16.66 9.20 12.63
N LEU A 187 16.38 10.02 11.61
CA LEU A 187 16.98 11.35 11.54
C LEU A 187 16.26 12.23 12.56
#